data_AF-C4F9J4-F1
#
_entry.id   AF-C4F9J4-F1
#
_cell.length_a   1.000
_cell.length_b   1.000
_cell.length_c   1.000
_cell.angle_alpha   90.00
_cell.angle_beta   90.00
_cell.angle_gamma   90.00
#
_symmetry.space_group_name_H-M   'P 1'
#
loop_
_entity.id
_entity.type
_entity.pdbx_description
1 polymer ?
#
loop_
_entity_poly.entity_id
_entity_poly.type
_entity_poly.pdbx_seq_one_letter_code
_entity_poly.pdbx_strand_id
1 'polypeptide(L)'
;MALTQVAERAALNKIIDYLDEDPEKNIDTIMTLVDKFVPEYVLPSQRRAFDAAIRERNNWYRLMMRIFDLNPEVRTKLLKTLIVDCSVLAWPQQERMREKHQCNIPYAILLDPTSACNLRCTGCWAAEYGHALNLSFEDIDSIICQGKELGCHIYIYTGGEPLVRKDDLIRLCEKHQDCAFLCFTNATLIDEAFCQEMIRVGNFVPAISAEGDEGTTDARRGKGTYAKIERAMNLLRENGLPFGISCCWTRENADAVATEANMDWMIEKGALFCWYFHYMPVGASSPASLMPTPEQRERMYHFVRDMRSKKELFTMDFQNDGEFVGGCIAGGRRYLHINAAGDVEPCVFIHYSNVNIHDVTLLEALKSPLFMKYYENQPFNDNHLRPCPMLENPYELGRLVAESGAHGTDLVEPETPEDLRRKTVAGAAAWAPVAEKIWNDENDPMYTKRLEGMQQGMAETDLEKFERLGHFGDCQNEK
;
A
#
# COMPACT_ATOMS: atom_id res chain seq x y z
N MET A 1 10.70 -19.19 -18.06
CA MET A 1 11.38 -17.93 -18.45
C MET A 1 12.02 -18.13 -19.82
N ALA A 2 11.79 -17.22 -20.76
CA ALA A 2 12.51 -17.22 -22.04
C ALA A 2 13.98 -16.81 -21.82
N LEU A 3 14.90 -17.25 -22.68
CA LEU A 3 16.33 -16.88 -22.62
C LEU A 3 16.56 -15.35 -22.56
N THR A 4 15.66 -14.56 -23.12
CA THR A 4 15.70 -13.08 -23.11
C THR A 4 15.47 -12.50 -21.72
N GLN A 5 14.48 -12.98 -20.97
CA GLN A 5 14.15 -12.46 -19.64
C GLN A 5 15.25 -12.74 -18.60
N VAL A 6 15.96 -13.87 -18.75
CA VAL A 6 17.12 -14.19 -17.89
C VAL A 6 18.28 -13.24 -18.16
N ALA A 7 18.54 -12.91 -19.43
CA ALA A 7 19.57 -11.95 -19.80
C ALA A 7 19.23 -10.52 -19.35
N GLU A 8 17.97 -10.09 -19.51
CA GLU A 8 17.46 -8.80 -19.02
C GLU A 8 17.63 -8.67 -17.50
N ARG A 9 17.17 -9.68 -16.74
CA ARG A 9 17.35 -9.71 -15.28
C ARG A 9 18.83 -9.60 -14.89
N ALA A 10 19.71 -10.35 -15.55
CA ALA A 10 21.14 -10.33 -15.26
C ALA A 10 21.77 -8.95 -15.55
N ALA A 11 21.37 -8.30 -16.66
CA ALA A 11 21.83 -6.96 -17.00
C ALA A 11 21.36 -5.91 -15.98
N LEU A 12 20.08 -5.93 -15.61
CA LEU A 12 19.53 -5.02 -14.61
C LEU A 12 20.16 -5.23 -13.23
N ASN A 13 20.38 -6.48 -12.82
CA ASN A 13 21.10 -6.78 -11.58
C ASN A 13 22.54 -6.25 -11.59
N LYS A 14 23.22 -6.26 -12.74
CA LYS A 14 24.56 -5.68 -12.89
C LYS A 14 24.56 -4.16 -12.77
N ILE A 15 23.48 -3.50 -13.19
CA ILE A 15 23.30 -2.05 -13.01
C ILE A 15 23.15 -1.73 -11.52
N ILE A 16 22.39 -2.54 -10.76
CA ILE A 16 22.29 -2.41 -9.31
C ILE A 16 23.65 -2.68 -8.63
N ASP A 17 24.36 -3.74 -9.02
CA ASP A 17 25.71 -4.03 -8.50
C ASP A 17 26.66 -2.83 -8.71
N TYR A 18 26.67 -2.27 -9.92
CA TYR A 18 27.48 -1.10 -10.26
C TYR A 18 27.11 0.11 -9.39
N LEU A 19 25.82 0.37 -9.18
CA LEU A 19 25.39 1.45 -8.30
C LEU A 19 25.82 1.21 -6.84
N ASP A 20 25.71 -0.02 -6.35
CA ASP A 20 26.07 -0.40 -4.98
C ASP A 20 27.57 -0.28 -4.66
N GLU A 21 28.45 -0.38 -5.66
CA GLU A 21 29.90 -0.26 -5.48
C GLU A 21 30.34 1.14 -5.02
N ASP A 22 29.73 2.19 -5.58
CA ASP A 22 30.02 3.60 -5.25
C ASP A 22 28.79 4.46 -5.60
N PRO A 23 27.76 4.50 -4.72
CA PRO A 23 26.49 5.14 -5.02
C PRO A 23 26.63 6.62 -5.37
N GLU A 24 27.43 7.38 -4.63
CA GLU A 24 27.62 8.82 -4.88
C GLU A 24 28.21 9.10 -6.27
N LYS A 25 29.18 8.28 -6.69
CA LYS A 25 29.85 8.46 -7.98
C LYS A 25 29.04 7.92 -9.14
N ASN A 26 28.35 6.80 -8.95
CA ASN A 26 27.74 6.04 -10.04
C ASN A 26 26.30 6.47 -10.33
N ILE A 27 25.60 7.09 -9.36
CA ILE A 27 24.19 7.48 -9.47
C ILE A 27 23.91 8.45 -10.63
N ASP A 28 24.86 9.30 -11.02
CA ASP A 28 24.68 10.24 -12.14
C ASP A 28 24.57 9.57 -13.51
N THR A 29 25.03 8.32 -13.62
CA THR A 29 24.97 7.56 -14.87
C THR A 29 23.85 6.53 -14.89
N ILE A 30 23.16 6.34 -13.75
CA ILE A 30 22.24 5.21 -13.57
C ILE A 30 21.04 5.28 -14.50
N MET A 31 20.45 6.47 -14.67
CA MET A 31 19.27 6.64 -15.50
C MET A 31 19.59 6.36 -16.98
N THR A 32 20.77 6.81 -17.45
CA THR A 32 21.24 6.49 -18.80
C THR A 32 21.43 4.98 -19.00
N LEU A 33 21.92 4.26 -17.99
CA LEU A 33 22.03 2.80 -18.05
C LEU A 33 20.65 2.14 -18.06
N VAL A 34 19.74 2.53 -17.17
CA VAL A 34 18.36 2.02 -17.13
C VAL A 34 17.67 2.24 -18.47
N ASP A 35 17.78 3.43 -19.06
CA ASP A 35 17.13 3.78 -20.33
C ASP A 35 17.62 2.95 -21.51
N LYS A 36 18.84 2.41 -21.44
CA LYS A 36 19.40 1.52 -22.47
C LYS A 36 18.78 0.12 -22.46
N PHE A 37 18.32 -0.35 -21.30
CA PHE A 37 17.83 -1.73 -21.12
C PHE A 37 16.32 -1.81 -20.85
N VAL A 38 15.70 -0.72 -20.42
CA VAL A 38 14.28 -0.68 -20.03
C VAL A 38 13.49 0.13 -21.05
N PRO A 39 12.46 -0.46 -21.71
CA PRO A 39 11.62 0.26 -22.66
C PRO A 39 11.01 1.55 -22.07
N GLU A 40 10.86 2.59 -22.87
CA GLU A 40 10.40 3.92 -22.40
C GLU A 40 9.03 3.90 -21.73
N TYR A 41 8.13 3.00 -22.14
CA TYR A 41 6.78 2.87 -21.57
C TYR A 41 6.77 2.26 -20.15
N VAL A 42 7.87 1.65 -19.70
CA VAL A 42 7.96 1.06 -18.37
C VAL A 42 8.30 2.13 -17.35
N LEU A 43 7.35 2.38 -16.44
CA LEU A 43 7.47 3.28 -15.27
C LEU A 43 7.95 4.71 -15.62
N PRO A 44 7.35 5.39 -16.62
CA PRO A 44 7.87 6.65 -17.15
C PRO A 44 7.81 7.79 -16.12
N SER A 45 6.76 7.85 -15.29
CA SER A 45 6.62 8.89 -14.26
C SER A 45 7.63 8.70 -13.13
N GLN A 46 7.86 7.46 -12.70
CA GLN A 46 8.85 7.14 -11.68
C GLN A 46 10.26 7.44 -12.18
N ARG A 47 10.61 7.06 -13.42
CA ARG A 47 11.94 7.35 -14.00
C ARG A 47 12.23 8.85 -14.05
N ARG A 48 11.26 9.68 -14.45
CA ARG A 48 11.40 11.15 -14.40
C ARG A 48 11.58 11.68 -12.97
N ALA A 49 10.87 11.10 -12.00
CA ALA A 49 11.02 11.50 -10.60
C ALA A 49 12.42 11.15 -10.06
N PHE A 50 12.95 9.97 -10.38
CA PHE A 50 14.32 9.58 -10.03
C PHE A 50 15.35 10.48 -10.71
N ASP A 51 15.23 10.75 -12.02
CA ASP A 51 16.13 11.65 -12.73
C ASP A 51 16.15 13.05 -12.11
N ALA A 52 14.98 13.62 -11.83
CA ALA A 52 14.87 14.93 -11.17
C ALA A 52 15.51 14.91 -9.77
N ALA A 53 15.24 13.89 -8.96
CA ALA A 53 15.85 13.73 -7.64
C ALA A 53 17.38 13.68 -7.71
N ILE A 54 17.92 12.87 -8.62
CA ILE A 54 19.36 12.72 -8.82
C ILE A 54 19.96 14.07 -9.25
N ARG A 55 19.44 14.67 -10.32
CA ARG A 55 19.98 15.92 -10.89
C ARG A 55 19.94 17.08 -9.90
N GLU A 56 18.85 17.22 -9.15
CA GLU A 56 18.62 18.36 -8.25
C GLU A 56 19.24 18.15 -6.87
N ARG A 57 19.70 16.93 -6.55
CA ARG A 57 20.24 16.56 -5.23
C ARG A 57 19.30 16.97 -4.08
N ASN A 58 17.99 16.84 -4.31
CA ASN A 58 16.94 17.28 -3.38
C ASN A 58 16.73 16.28 -2.21
N ASN A 59 15.65 16.44 -1.43
CA ASN A 59 15.34 15.54 -0.30
C ASN A 59 15.21 14.07 -0.72
N TRP A 60 14.76 13.79 -1.94
CA TRP A 60 14.66 12.41 -2.45
C TRP A 60 16.03 11.81 -2.75
N TYR A 61 17.01 12.62 -3.20
CA TYR A 61 18.40 12.18 -3.28
C TYR A 61 18.96 11.77 -1.93
N ARG A 62 18.70 12.58 -0.89
CA ARG A 62 19.13 12.23 0.48
C ARG A 62 18.48 10.94 0.97
N LEU A 63 17.19 10.72 0.67
CA LEU A 63 16.53 9.45 0.97
C LEU A 63 17.19 8.28 0.22
N MET A 64 17.53 8.44 -1.06
CA MET A 64 18.27 7.41 -1.81
C MET A 64 19.60 7.09 -1.13
N MET A 65 20.37 8.10 -0.71
CA MET A 65 21.65 7.88 -0.01
C MET A 65 21.46 7.16 1.32
N ARG A 66 20.41 7.50 2.09
CA ARG A 66 20.06 6.75 3.32
C ARG A 66 19.75 5.27 3.06
N ILE A 67 19.16 4.95 1.90
CA ILE A 67 18.96 3.55 1.49
C ILE A 67 20.33 2.89 1.20
N PHE A 68 21.28 3.64 0.62
CA PHE A 68 22.65 3.17 0.41
C PHE A 68 23.48 3.01 1.68
N ASP A 69 23.10 3.63 2.79
CA ASP A 69 23.74 3.44 4.10
C ASP A 69 23.27 2.19 4.86
N LEU A 70 22.23 1.50 4.36
CA LEU A 70 21.75 0.26 4.95
C LEU A 70 22.78 -0.87 4.84
N ASN A 71 22.54 -1.95 5.61
CA ASN A 71 23.32 -3.18 5.55
C ASN A 71 23.48 -3.65 4.09
N PRO A 72 24.71 -3.78 3.54
CA PRO A 72 24.93 -4.08 2.13
C PRO A 72 24.25 -5.38 1.66
N GLU A 73 24.24 -6.43 2.49
CA GLU A 73 23.64 -7.71 2.11
C GLU A 73 22.13 -7.59 1.93
N VAL A 74 21.46 -6.87 2.83
CA VAL A 74 20.02 -6.60 2.75
C VAL A 74 19.73 -5.65 1.61
N ARG A 75 20.45 -4.54 1.53
CA ARG A 75 20.22 -3.48 0.55
C ARG A 75 20.33 -4.00 -0.88
N THR A 76 21.45 -4.64 -1.23
CA THR A 76 21.67 -5.14 -2.61
C THR A 76 20.57 -6.11 -3.02
N LYS A 77 20.18 -7.00 -2.11
CA LYS A 77 19.14 -7.99 -2.35
C LYS A 77 17.77 -7.33 -2.52
N LEU A 78 17.40 -6.45 -1.59
CA LEU A 78 16.14 -5.74 -1.63
C LEU A 78 16.00 -4.84 -2.86
N LEU A 79 17.07 -4.12 -3.26
CA LEU A 79 17.05 -3.27 -4.45
C LEU A 79 16.85 -4.09 -5.72
N LYS A 80 17.54 -5.24 -5.86
CA LYS A 80 17.31 -6.16 -6.99
C LYS A 80 15.87 -6.67 -6.98
N THR A 81 15.38 -7.15 -5.85
CA THR A 81 14.01 -7.67 -5.77
C THR A 81 12.97 -6.59 -6.06
N LEU A 82 13.04 -5.41 -5.45
CA LEU A 82 12.04 -4.35 -5.63
C LEU A 82 12.10 -3.70 -7.01
N ILE A 83 13.30 -3.32 -7.50
CA ILE A 83 13.45 -2.57 -8.74
C ILE A 83 13.37 -3.51 -9.95
N VAL A 84 14.06 -4.65 -9.91
CA VAL A 84 14.17 -5.54 -11.07
C VAL A 84 12.97 -6.47 -11.14
N ASP A 85 12.76 -7.29 -10.11
CA ASP A 85 11.73 -8.34 -10.15
C ASP A 85 10.31 -7.77 -9.94
N CYS A 86 10.10 -6.97 -8.90
CA CYS A 86 8.77 -6.47 -8.54
C CYS A 86 8.28 -5.29 -9.39
N SER A 87 9.18 -4.58 -10.05
CA SER A 87 8.83 -3.38 -10.83
C SER A 87 9.09 -3.58 -12.32
N VAL A 88 10.35 -3.52 -12.76
CA VAL A 88 10.70 -3.46 -14.19
C VAL A 88 10.26 -4.70 -14.96
N LEU A 89 10.46 -5.90 -14.42
CA LEU A 89 10.09 -7.16 -15.09
C LEU A 89 8.61 -7.54 -14.87
N ALA A 90 8.07 -7.24 -13.69
CA ALA A 90 6.68 -7.55 -13.35
C ALA A 90 5.67 -6.69 -14.12
N TRP A 91 5.93 -5.39 -14.30
CA TRP A 91 4.95 -4.46 -14.86
C TRP A 91 4.45 -4.85 -16.27
N PRO A 92 5.32 -5.16 -17.25
CA PRO A 92 4.87 -5.61 -18.57
C PRO A 92 4.08 -6.93 -18.52
N GLN A 93 4.44 -7.83 -17.60
CA GLN A 93 3.69 -9.07 -17.39
C GLN A 93 2.28 -8.78 -16.88
N GLN A 94 2.14 -7.88 -15.89
CA GLN A 94 0.85 -7.48 -15.34
C GLN A 94 -0.04 -6.85 -16.41
N GLU A 95 0.46 -5.90 -17.20
CA GLU A 95 -0.31 -5.27 -18.30
C GLU A 95 -0.84 -6.33 -19.28
N ARG A 96 0.05 -7.22 -19.75
CA ARG A 96 -0.34 -8.32 -20.62
C ARG A 96 -1.39 -9.24 -19.98
N MET A 97 -1.31 -9.49 -18.67
CA MET A 97 -2.30 -10.31 -17.96
C MET A 97 -3.65 -9.59 -17.80
N ARG A 98 -3.65 -8.27 -17.54
CA ARG A 98 -4.87 -7.43 -17.50
C ARG A 98 -5.59 -7.48 -18.85
N GLU A 99 -4.85 -7.28 -19.94
CA GLU A 99 -5.39 -7.38 -21.31
C GLU A 99 -5.87 -8.79 -21.64
N LYS A 100 -5.04 -9.82 -21.41
CA LYS A 100 -5.39 -11.20 -21.75
C LYS A 100 -6.63 -11.69 -21.03
N HIS A 101 -6.73 -11.37 -19.74
CA HIS A 101 -7.78 -11.91 -18.88
C HIS A 101 -8.99 -10.99 -18.76
N GLN A 102 -8.89 -9.72 -19.19
CA GLN A 102 -9.95 -8.71 -19.10
C GLN A 102 -10.49 -8.57 -17.67
N CYS A 103 -9.57 -8.54 -16.71
CA CYS A 103 -9.84 -8.29 -15.30
C CYS A 103 -8.69 -7.48 -14.69
N ASN A 104 -8.88 -6.96 -13.48
CA ASN A 104 -7.80 -6.32 -12.76
C ASN A 104 -6.72 -7.35 -12.38
N ILE A 105 -5.45 -6.94 -12.37
CA ILE A 105 -4.31 -7.72 -11.86
C ILE A 105 -3.54 -6.82 -10.88
N PRO A 106 -3.39 -7.22 -9.60
CA PRO A 106 -2.80 -6.37 -8.59
C PRO A 106 -1.30 -6.24 -8.73
N TYR A 107 -0.77 -5.13 -8.21
CA TYR A 107 0.66 -4.92 -7.98
C TYR A 107 1.13 -5.62 -6.71
N ALA A 108 0.29 -5.59 -5.66
CA ALA A 108 0.56 -6.21 -4.37
C ALA A 108 -0.64 -7.03 -3.89
N ILE A 109 -0.39 -8.11 -3.15
CA ILE A 109 -1.43 -8.90 -2.48
C ILE A 109 -1.25 -8.74 -0.98
N LEU A 110 -2.31 -8.29 -0.30
CA LEU A 110 -2.35 -8.22 1.16
C LEU A 110 -2.87 -9.54 1.69
N LEU A 111 -2.19 -10.10 2.68
CA LEU A 111 -2.52 -11.39 3.29
C LEU A 111 -2.56 -11.23 4.80
N ASP A 112 -3.54 -11.85 5.42
CA ASP A 112 -3.60 -12.07 6.86
C ASP A 112 -3.13 -13.50 7.18
N PRO A 113 -1.88 -13.72 7.58
CA PRO A 113 -1.39 -15.07 7.89
C PRO A 113 -2.12 -15.70 9.08
N THR A 114 -2.63 -14.85 9.97
CA THR A 114 -3.34 -15.22 11.19
C THR A 114 -4.25 -14.09 11.66
N SER A 115 -5.34 -14.40 12.35
CA SER A 115 -6.09 -13.39 13.12
C SER A 115 -5.57 -13.22 14.57
N ALA A 116 -4.60 -14.04 15.00
CA ALA A 116 -4.04 -13.94 16.35
C ALA A 116 -3.20 -12.67 16.53
N CYS A 117 -3.50 -11.88 17.57
CA CYS A 117 -2.73 -10.69 17.96
C CYS A 117 -2.37 -10.72 19.43
N ASN A 118 -1.17 -10.25 19.78
CA ASN A 118 -0.71 -10.11 21.16
C ASN A 118 -1.07 -8.76 21.80
N LEU A 119 -1.79 -7.88 21.08
CA LEU A 119 -2.37 -6.63 21.58
C LEU A 119 -3.89 -6.59 21.37
N ARG A 120 -4.55 -5.59 21.96
CA ARG A 120 -6.01 -5.34 21.83
C ARG A 120 -6.26 -3.84 21.63
N CYS A 121 -5.85 -3.32 20.48
CA CYS A 121 -5.86 -1.89 20.21
C CYS A 121 -7.28 -1.32 20.07
N THR A 122 -7.50 -0.10 20.55
CA THR A 122 -8.76 0.62 20.33
C THR A 122 -8.95 0.96 18.84
N GLY A 123 -10.12 0.64 18.28
CA GLY A 123 -10.45 0.89 16.88
C GLY A 123 -9.62 0.06 15.90
N CYS A 124 -9.37 -1.21 16.22
CA CYS A 124 -8.64 -2.14 15.34
C CYS A 124 -9.59 -2.80 14.36
N TRP A 125 -9.43 -2.54 13.05
CA TRP A 125 -10.22 -3.19 12.01
C TRP A 125 -9.93 -4.70 11.89
N ALA A 126 -8.73 -5.15 12.24
CA ALA A 126 -8.36 -6.57 12.13
C ALA A 126 -8.89 -7.44 13.28
N ALA A 127 -9.38 -6.83 14.37
CA ALA A 127 -9.94 -7.56 15.51
C ALA A 127 -11.24 -8.30 15.15
N GLU A 128 -11.91 -7.84 14.09
CA GLU A 128 -13.16 -8.38 13.55
C GLU A 128 -13.04 -9.86 13.13
N TYR A 129 -11.87 -10.34 12.69
CA TYR A 129 -11.66 -11.75 12.31
C TYR A 129 -11.46 -12.72 13.50
N GLY A 130 -11.68 -12.26 14.73
CA GLY A 130 -11.40 -13.05 15.94
C GLY A 130 -9.89 -13.27 16.15
N HIS A 131 -9.50 -14.43 16.67
CA HIS A 131 -8.10 -14.71 17.07
C HIS A 131 -7.62 -16.14 16.81
N ALA A 132 -8.37 -16.94 16.04
CA ALA A 132 -8.12 -18.37 15.86
C ALA A 132 -7.97 -18.81 14.39
N LEU A 133 -8.16 -17.89 13.45
CA LEU A 133 -8.11 -18.19 12.01
C LEU A 133 -6.68 -18.04 11.49
N ASN A 134 -6.33 -18.90 10.53
CA ASN A 134 -4.97 -19.06 10.05
C ASN A 134 -4.98 -19.61 8.62
N LEU A 135 -4.26 -18.95 7.71
CA LEU A 135 -3.83 -19.60 6.47
C LEU A 135 -2.70 -20.58 6.78
N SER A 136 -2.67 -21.75 6.14
CA SER A 136 -1.52 -22.64 6.28
C SER A 136 -0.30 -22.06 5.55
N PHE A 137 0.89 -22.60 5.83
CA PHE A 137 2.09 -22.24 5.06
C PHE A 137 1.89 -22.56 3.58
N GLU A 138 1.26 -23.69 3.29
CA GLU A 138 0.96 -24.19 1.95
C GLU A 138 -0.04 -23.28 1.20
N ASP A 139 -1.03 -22.72 1.89
CA ASP A 139 -1.97 -21.76 1.29
C ASP A 139 -1.25 -20.49 0.86
N ILE A 140 -0.45 -19.90 1.75
CA ILE A 140 0.30 -18.67 1.46
C ILE A 140 1.31 -18.91 0.32
N ASP A 141 2.02 -20.03 0.36
CA ASP A 141 2.94 -20.44 -0.69
C ASP A 141 2.26 -20.62 -2.06
N SER A 142 1.07 -21.25 -2.07
CA SER A 142 0.25 -21.41 -3.26
C SER A 142 -0.19 -20.07 -3.83
N ILE A 143 -0.66 -19.15 -2.97
CA ILE A 143 -1.05 -17.80 -3.36
C ILE A 143 0.13 -17.06 -3.98
N ILE A 144 1.32 -17.15 -3.38
CA ILE A 144 2.53 -16.50 -3.92
C ILE A 144 2.89 -17.09 -5.30
N CYS A 145 2.84 -18.42 -5.45
CA CYS A 145 3.09 -19.06 -6.74
C CYS A 145 2.12 -18.56 -7.82
N GLN A 146 0.83 -18.53 -7.51
CA GLN A 146 -0.20 -18.05 -8.44
C GLN A 146 -0.06 -16.55 -8.74
N GLY A 147 0.27 -15.74 -7.74
CA GLY A 147 0.53 -14.31 -7.90
C GLY A 147 1.68 -14.03 -8.87
N LYS A 148 2.80 -14.78 -8.75
CA LYS A 148 3.94 -14.67 -9.66
C LYS A 148 3.61 -15.01 -11.10
N GLU A 149 2.70 -15.97 -11.34
CA GLU A 149 2.22 -16.27 -12.70
C GLU A 149 1.47 -15.09 -13.32
N LEU A 150 0.81 -14.27 -12.49
CA LEU A 150 0.14 -13.04 -12.90
C LEU A 150 1.06 -11.80 -12.92
N GLY A 151 2.30 -11.94 -12.43
CA GLY A 151 3.27 -10.84 -12.31
C GLY A 151 3.16 -10.06 -10.99
N CYS A 152 2.52 -10.60 -9.95
CA CYS A 152 2.51 -10.02 -8.62
C CYS A 152 3.67 -10.59 -7.77
N HIS A 153 4.55 -9.70 -7.32
CA HIS A 153 5.77 -10.05 -6.59
C HIS A 153 5.89 -9.34 -5.22
N ILE A 154 4.89 -8.53 -4.86
CA ILE A 154 4.85 -7.84 -3.57
C ILE A 154 3.72 -8.43 -2.74
N TYR A 155 4.08 -8.85 -1.53
CA TYR A 155 3.15 -9.41 -0.57
C TYR A 155 3.22 -8.58 0.70
N ILE A 156 2.06 -8.20 1.21
CA ILE A 156 1.96 -7.33 2.38
C ILE A 156 1.23 -8.10 3.47
N TYR A 157 1.96 -8.49 4.51
CA TYR A 157 1.38 -9.16 5.66
C TYR A 157 0.72 -8.15 6.60
N THR A 158 -0.52 -8.46 6.96
CA THR A 158 -1.37 -7.76 7.92
C THR A 158 -2.12 -8.81 8.74
N GLY A 159 -3.17 -8.44 9.48
CA GLY A 159 -4.04 -9.40 10.17
C GLY A 159 -3.42 -9.92 11.46
N GLY A 160 -4.24 -9.90 12.52
CA GLY A 160 -3.74 -10.09 13.87
C GLY A 160 -2.41 -9.32 14.10
N GLU A 161 -1.41 -10.02 14.63
CA GLU A 161 0.01 -9.62 14.54
C GLU A 161 0.76 -10.67 13.69
N PRO A 162 1.20 -10.33 12.46
CA PRO A 162 1.84 -11.32 11.57
C PRO A 162 3.10 -11.96 12.17
N LEU A 163 3.86 -11.23 12.99
CA LEU A 163 5.10 -11.74 13.59
C LEU A 163 4.86 -12.82 14.65
N VAL A 164 3.61 -13.09 15.05
CA VAL A 164 3.26 -14.33 15.78
C VAL A 164 3.64 -15.57 14.95
N ARG A 165 3.64 -15.45 13.62
CA ARG A 165 4.04 -16.49 12.66
C ARG A 165 5.39 -16.23 12.00
N LYS A 166 6.29 -15.49 12.66
CA LYS A 166 7.56 -15.05 12.07
C LYS A 166 8.37 -16.18 11.41
N ASP A 167 8.38 -17.39 11.99
CA ASP A 167 9.11 -18.53 11.44
C ASP A 167 8.58 -18.95 10.06
N ASP A 168 7.26 -18.98 9.86
CA ASP A 168 6.65 -19.27 8.56
C ASP A 168 6.90 -18.16 7.55
N LEU A 169 6.79 -16.89 7.98
CA LEU A 169 7.02 -15.74 7.12
C LEU A 169 8.47 -15.71 6.61
N ILE A 170 9.44 -16.00 7.47
CA ILE A 170 10.86 -16.10 7.11
C ILE A 170 11.10 -17.27 6.13
N ARG A 171 10.47 -18.42 6.34
CA ARG A 171 10.55 -19.56 5.40
C ARG A 171 9.96 -19.20 4.02
N LEU A 172 8.87 -18.43 3.96
CA LEU A 172 8.30 -17.93 2.72
C LEU A 172 9.24 -16.94 2.02
N CYS A 173 9.84 -16.02 2.79
CA CYS A 173 10.87 -15.10 2.29
C CYS A 173 12.05 -15.85 1.68
N GLU A 174 12.51 -16.92 2.36
CA GLU A 174 13.58 -17.79 1.88
C GLU A 174 13.23 -18.46 0.55
N LYS A 175 12.02 -19.00 0.45
CA LYS A 175 11.53 -19.74 -0.73
C LYS A 175 11.28 -18.83 -1.95
N HIS A 176 10.88 -17.58 -1.73
CA HIS A 176 10.44 -16.64 -2.77
C HIS A 176 11.34 -15.40 -2.85
N GLN A 177 12.61 -15.60 -3.22
CA GLN A 177 13.63 -14.54 -3.28
C GLN A 177 13.40 -13.45 -4.32
N ASP A 178 12.58 -13.73 -5.31
CA ASP A 178 12.13 -12.80 -6.34
C ASP A 178 10.85 -12.05 -5.93
N CYS A 179 10.46 -12.12 -4.66
CA CYS A 179 9.34 -11.40 -4.08
C CYS A 179 9.80 -10.55 -2.89
N ALA A 180 9.16 -9.40 -2.70
CA ALA A 180 9.36 -8.54 -1.54
C ALA A 180 8.17 -8.64 -0.58
N PHE A 181 8.48 -8.66 0.71
CA PHE A 181 7.52 -8.87 1.78
C PHE A 181 7.49 -7.65 2.68
N LEU A 182 6.38 -6.91 2.67
CA LEU A 182 6.12 -5.86 3.66
C LEU A 182 5.32 -6.47 4.81
N CYS A 183 5.54 -6.04 6.04
CA CYS A 183 4.77 -6.50 7.19
C CYS A 183 4.30 -5.35 8.07
N PHE A 184 3.01 -5.10 8.14
CA PHE A 184 2.45 -4.24 9.18
C PHE A 184 2.54 -4.95 10.52
N THR A 185 3.23 -4.35 11.49
CA THR A 185 3.48 -4.99 12.78
C THR A 185 3.39 -3.97 13.91
N ASN A 186 2.99 -4.44 15.09
CA ASN A 186 3.08 -3.69 16.35
C ASN A 186 4.50 -3.67 16.94
N ALA A 187 5.45 -4.35 16.28
CA ALA A 187 6.89 -4.38 16.57
C ALA A 187 7.30 -5.02 17.90
N THR A 188 6.37 -5.47 18.73
CA THR A 188 6.68 -6.02 20.06
C THR A 188 7.43 -7.35 20.02
N LEU A 189 7.44 -8.03 18.87
CA LEU A 189 8.10 -9.30 18.63
C LEU A 189 9.41 -9.17 17.82
N ILE A 190 9.83 -7.95 17.52
CA ILE A 190 11.12 -7.66 16.89
C ILE A 190 12.21 -7.73 17.97
N ASP A 191 13.07 -8.73 17.85
CA ASP A 191 14.24 -8.96 18.67
C ASP A 191 15.48 -9.14 17.79
N GLU A 192 16.65 -9.22 18.43
CA GLU A 192 17.93 -9.37 17.73
C GLU A 192 17.96 -10.62 16.84
N ALA A 193 17.41 -11.73 17.31
CA ALA A 193 17.36 -12.97 16.53
C ALA A 193 16.53 -12.79 15.24
N PHE A 194 15.39 -12.10 15.32
CA PHE A 194 14.60 -11.78 14.15
C PHE A 194 15.32 -10.81 13.20
N CYS A 195 16.08 -9.83 13.72
CA CYS A 195 16.92 -8.98 12.88
C CYS A 195 17.95 -9.79 12.07
N GLN A 196 18.56 -10.81 12.67
CA GLN A 196 19.51 -11.68 11.95
C GLN A 196 18.81 -12.52 10.85
N GLU A 197 17.58 -13.00 11.11
CA GLU A 197 16.78 -13.66 10.06
C GLU A 197 16.42 -12.69 8.91
N MET A 198 16.09 -11.43 9.23
CA MET A 198 15.87 -10.40 8.21
C MET A 198 17.11 -10.14 7.37
N ILE A 199 18.31 -10.12 7.95
CA ILE A 199 19.57 -10.00 7.20
C ILE A 199 19.73 -11.19 6.25
N ARG A 200 19.52 -12.40 6.76
CA ARG A 200 19.66 -13.64 5.99
C ARG A 200 18.72 -13.68 4.77
N VAL A 201 17.46 -13.30 4.94
CA VAL A 201 16.49 -13.32 3.83
C VAL A 201 16.53 -12.07 2.96
N GLY A 202 16.84 -10.90 3.51
CA GLY A 202 17.08 -9.62 2.81
C GLY A 202 15.95 -9.08 1.94
N ASN A 203 14.75 -9.67 1.98
CA ASN A 203 13.56 -9.25 1.22
C ASN A 203 12.32 -9.03 2.10
N PHE A 204 12.50 -8.84 3.41
CA PHE A 204 11.45 -8.55 4.38
C PHE A 204 11.60 -7.15 4.97
N VAL A 205 10.54 -6.35 4.95
CA VAL A 205 10.54 -4.94 5.40
C VAL A 205 9.37 -4.71 6.36
N PRO A 206 9.61 -4.39 7.65
CA PRO A 206 8.53 -4.05 8.57
C PRO A 206 8.03 -2.61 8.37
N ALA A 207 6.72 -2.43 8.50
CA ALA A 207 6.04 -1.15 8.67
C ALA A 207 5.52 -1.08 10.12
N ILE A 208 6.23 -0.34 10.95
CA ILE A 208 6.04 -0.28 12.40
C ILE A 208 4.84 0.61 12.73
N SER A 209 3.89 0.06 13.47
CA SER A 209 2.66 0.79 13.77
C SER A 209 2.84 1.75 14.95
N ALA A 210 2.75 3.06 14.71
CA ALA A 210 2.96 4.11 15.72
C ALA A 210 2.11 5.36 15.42
N GLU A 211 1.57 6.03 16.45
CA GLU A 211 0.57 7.10 16.31
C GLU A 211 1.05 8.48 16.76
N GLY A 212 2.31 8.80 16.52
CA GLY A 212 2.92 10.05 16.99
C GLY A 212 3.72 9.81 18.27
N ASP A 213 3.32 10.43 19.38
CA ASP A 213 4.06 10.36 20.64
C ASP A 213 3.67 9.14 21.52
N GLU A 214 4.32 9.05 22.69
CA GLU A 214 4.04 8.00 23.67
C GLU A 214 2.59 8.03 24.16
N GLY A 215 2.04 9.21 24.40
CA GLY A 215 0.68 9.39 24.90
C GLY A 215 -0.36 8.87 23.92
N THR A 216 -0.26 9.26 22.65
CA THR A 216 -1.20 8.83 21.60
C THR A 216 -1.04 7.35 21.24
N THR A 217 0.20 6.86 21.18
CA THR A 217 0.50 5.45 20.87
C THR A 217 0.01 4.53 21.99
N ASP A 218 0.33 4.81 23.25
CA ASP A 218 -0.08 3.98 24.38
C ASP A 218 -1.58 4.07 24.66
N ALA A 219 -2.21 5.23 24.45
CA ALA A 219 -3.66 5.38 24.60
C ALA A 219 -4.44 4.44 23.66
N ARG A 220 -3.91 4.20 22.46
CA ARG A 220 -4.52 3.30 21.49
C ARG A 220 -4.10 1.84 21.66
N ARG A 221 -2.80 1.59 21.88
CA ARG A 221 -2.21 0.24 21.78
C ARG A 221 -1.97 -0.44 23.12
N GLY A 222 -2.12 0.30 24.21
CA GLY A 222 -1.87 -0.16 25.58
C GLY A 222 -0.54 0.36 26.13
N LYS A 223 -0.51 0.59 27.44
CA LYS A 223 0.63 1.17 28.16
C LYS A 223 1.95 0.40 27.94
N GLY A 224 3.02 1.14 27.68
CA GLY A 224 4.37 0.64 27.45
C GLY A 224 4.61 0.10 26.03
N THR A 225 3.68 0.34 25.09
CA THR A 225 3.85 -0.11 23.70
C THR A 225 4.81 0.80 22.96
N TYR A 226 4.74 2.11 23.18
CA TYR A 226 5.67 3.07 22.59
C TYR A 226 7.14 2.72 22.90
N ALA A 227 7.46 2.41 24.16
CA ALA A 227 8.81 2.01 24.55
C ALA A 227 9.30 0.73 23.83
N LYS A 228 8.39 -0.21 23.54
CA LYS A 228 8.74 -1.42 22.76
C LYS A 228 8.99 -1.09 21.29
N ILE A 229 8.17 -0.20 20.71
CA ILE A 229 8.34 0.33 19.35
C ILE A 229 9.70 1.03 19.22
N GLU A 230 10.04 1.91 20.15
CA GLU A 230 11.32 2.62 20.21
C GLU A 230 12.51 1.65 20.22
N ARG A 231 12.43 0.60 21.07
CA ARG A 231 13.46 -0.45 21.12
C ARG A 231 13.59 -1.18 19.78
N ALA A 232 12.47 -1.57 19.17
CA ALA A 232 12.47 -2.28 17.89
C ALA A 232 13.07 -1.43 16.77
N MET A 233 12.70 -0.14 16.67
CA MET A 233 13.28 0.76 15.67
C MET A 233 14.78 0.98 15.88
N ASN A 234 15.24 1.09 17.13
CA ASN A 234 16.67 1.18 17.40
C ASN A 234 17.41 -0.10 16.94
N LEU A 235 16.89 -1.30 17.22
CA LEU A 235 17.48 -2.56 16.77
C LEU A 235 17.56 -2.64 15.24
N LEU A 236 16.49 -2.26 14.53
CA LEU A 236 16.46 -2.24 13.07
C LEU A 236 17.49 -1.27 12.50
N ARG A 237 17.56 -0.04 13.04
CA ARG A 237 18.54 0.97 12.63
C ARG A 237 19.97 0.53 12.89
N GLU A 238 20.26 -0.01 14.08
CA GLU A 238 21.61 -0.46 14.48
C GLU A 238 22.11 -1.62 13.62
N ASN A 239 21.21 -2.48 13.13
CA ASN A 239 21.52 -3.56 12.18
C ASN A 239 21.50 -3.12 10.71
N GLY A 240 21.21 -1.84 10.42
CA GLY A 240 21.11 -1.32 9.05
C GLY A 240 19.95 -1.92 8.25
N LEU A 241 18.85 -2.28 8.91
CA LEU A 241 17.67 -2.89 8.30
C LEU A 241 16.66 -1.84 7.84
N PRO A 242 16.07 -1.98 6.64
CA PRO A 242 15.04 -1.07 6.15
C PRO A 242 13.75 -1.27 6.94
N PHE A 243 13.10 -0.16 7.30
CA PHE A 243 11.75 -0.17 7.84
C PHE A 243 11.05 1.15 7.56
N GLY A 244 9.74 1.14 7.74
CA GLY A 244 8.92 2.34 7.73
C GLY A 244 7.92 2.37 8.87
N ILE A 245 7.04 3.36 8.83
CA ILE A 245 6.00 3.57 9.84
C ILE A 245 4.63 3.35 9.21
N SER A 246 3.69 2.84 10.00
CA SER A 246 2.27 2.77 9.67
C SER A 246 1.51 3.55 10.73
N CYS A 247 1.12 4.76 10.38
CA CYS A 247 0.44 5.69 11.27
C CYS A 247 -1.05 5.71 10.93
N CYS A 248 -1.86 5.15 11.83
CA CYS A 248 -3.30 5.33 11.74
C CYS A 248 -3.75 6.49 12.62
N TRP A 249 -4.22 7.55 11.98
CA TRP A 249 -4.63 8.79 12.63
C TRP A 249 -6.15 8.92 12.67
N THR A 250 -6.63 9.53 13.74
CA THR A 250 -8.04 9.63 14.17
C THR A 250 -8.34 11.08 14.53
N ARG A 251 -9.60 11.39 14.84
CA ARG A 251 -9.97 12.70 15.41
C ARG A 251 -9.16 13.07 16.66
N GLU A 252 -8.78 12.10 17.48
CA GLU A 252 -8.16 12.32 18.79
C GLU A 252 -6.64 12.57 18.72
N ASN A 253 -5.96 12.09 17.67
CA ASN A 253 -4.49 12.18 17.56
C ASN A 253 -3.99 12.92 16.31
N ALA A 254 -4.88 13.43 15.44
CA ALA A 254 -4.50 14.14 14.22
C ALA A 254 -3.50 15.28 14.48
N ASP A 255 -3.65 16.01 15.59
CA ASP A 255 -2.78 17.12 15.95
C ASP A 255 -1.38 16.72 16.39
N ALA A 256 -1.24 15.54 17.03
CA ALA A 256 0.07 14.99 17.38
C ALA A 256 0.78 14.42 16.14
N VAL A 257 0.02 13.77 15.26
CA VAL A 257 0.56 13.11 14.06
C VAL A 257 1.05 14.12 13.02
N ALA A 258 0.25 15.14 12.72
CA ALA A 258 0.56 16.13 11.70
C ALA A 258 1.49 17.24 12.24
N THR A 259 2.71 16.85 12.63
CA THR A 259 3.75 17.77 13.11
C THR A 259 5.09 17.47 12.46
N GLU A 260 5.89 18.50 12.20
CA GLU A 260 7.27 18.31 11.69
C GLU A 260 8.12 17.51 12.68
N ALA A 261 7.93 17.72 13.99
CA ALA A 261 8.64 16.99 15.04
C ALA A 261 8.41 15.48 14.97
N ASN A 262 7.17 15.05 14.69
CA ASN A 262 6.88 13.63 14.47
C ASN A 262 7.60 13.09 13.22
N MET A 263 7.67 13.86 12.14
CA MET A 263 8.46 13.46 10.96
C MET A 263 9.95 13.36 11.24
N ASP A 264 10.50 14.33 11.95
CA ASP A 264 11.91 14.34 12.31
C ASP A 264 12.26 13.16 13.21
N TRP A 265 11.39 12.82 14.16
CA TRP A 265 11.51 11.62 14.98
C TRP A 265 11.55 10.33 14.13
N MET A 266 10.62 10.18 13.17
CA MET A 266 10.62 9.02 12.27
C MET A 266 11.94 8.90 11.48
N ILE A 267 12.43 10.01 10.94
CA ILE A 267 13.68 10.07 10.17
C ILE A 267 14.89 9.73 11.05
N GLU A 268 14.98 10.32 12.25
CA GLU A 268 16.08 10.10 13.20
C GLU A 268 16.12 8.64 13.71
N LYS A 269 14.95 8.01 13.84
CA LYS A 269 14.83 6.58 14.15
C LYS A 269 15.28 5.68 13.01
N GLY A 270 15.39 6.20 11.79
CA GLY A 270 15.86 5.45 10.62
C GLY A 270 14.75 5.05 9.65
N ALA A 271 13.50 5.48 9.86
CA ALA A 271 12.40 5.15 8.96
C ALA A 271 12.64 5.74 7.56
N LEU A 272 12.33 4.94 6.53
CA LEU A 272 12.51 5.29 5.12
C LEU A 272 11.20 5.75 4.48
N PHE A 273 10.07 5.28 5.00
CA PHE A 273 8.73 5.61 4.53
C PHE A 273 7.72 5.67 5.67
N CYS A 274 6.58 6.32 5.45
CA CYS A 274 5.46 6.34 6.38
C CYS A 274 4.13 6.23 5.62
N TRP A 275 3.32 5.25 6.00
CA TRP A 275 1.94 5.12 5.57
C TRP A 275 1.03 5.87 6.54
N TYR A 276 0.32 6.88 6.06
CA TYR A 276 -0.79 7.50 6.77
C TYR A 276 -2.08 6.86 6.35
N PHE A 277 -2.77 6.25 7.32
CA PHE A 277 -4.13 5.77 7.19
C PHE A 277 -5.01 6.62 8.07
N HIS A 278 -6.00 7.31 7.52
CA HIS A 278 -7.01 7.85 8.41
C HIS A 278 -7.88 6.71 8.97
N TYR A 279 -8.48 6.93 10.11
CA TYR A 279 -9.34 5.95 10.75
C TYR A 279 -10.61 5.71 9.92
N MET A 280 -10.85 4.45 9.59
CA MET A 280 -12.11 3.99 8.97
C MET A 280 -12.95 3.26 10.03
N PRO A 281 -14.25 3.56 10.15
CA PRO A 281 -15.10 2.95 11.18
C PRO A 281 -15.59 1.57 10.74
N VAL A 282 -14.71 0.63 10.42
CA VAL A 282 -15.07 -0.73 9.97
C VAL A 282 -15.19 -1.67 11.17
N GLY A 283 -16.25 -2.48 11.22
CA GLY A 283 -16.55 -3.37 12.34
C GLY A 283 -17.73 -2.87 13.18
N ALA A 284 -18.57 -3.77 13.68
CA ALA A 284 -19.86 -3.38 14.28
C ALA A 284 -19.68 -2.46 15.51
N SER A 285 -18.65 -2.71 16.31
CA SER A 285 -18.32 -1.92 17.51
C SER A 285 -17.44 -0.69 17.25
N SER A 286 -17.00 -0.47 15.99
CA SER A 286 -16.11 0.63 15.64
C SER A 286 -16.80 2.00 15.68
N PRO A 287 -16.36 2.93 16.56
CA PRO A 287 -17.04 4.20 16.74
C PRO A 287 -16.81 5.15 15.57
N ALA A 288 -17.88 5.63 14.94
CA ALA A 288 -17.82 6.69 13.92
C ALA A 288 -17.26 8.01 14.49
N SER A 289 -17.35 8.22 15.80
CA SER A 289 -16.78 9.41 16.45
C SER A 289 -15.27 9.50 16.31
N LEU A 290 -14.52 8.42 16.08
CA LEU A 290 -13.07 8.52 15.87
C LEU A 290 -12.67 8.96 14.45
N MET A 291 -13.63 9.04 13.51
CA MET A 291 -13.38 9.58 12.19
C MET A 291 -12.91 11.04 12.27
N PRO A 292 -11.85 11.42 11.53
CA PRO A 292 -11.41 12.81 11.49
C PRO A 292 -12.48 13.76 10.97
N THR A 293 -12.43 15.01 11.42
CA THR A 293 -13.27 16.07 10.83
C THR A 293 -12.76 16.47 9.44
N PRO A 294 -13.59 17.13 8.61
CA PRO A 294 -13.13 17.67 7.32
C PRO A 294 -11.92 18.60 7.45
N GLU A 295 -11.88 19.44 8.47
CA GLU A 295 -10.77 20.37 8.72
C GLU A 295 -9.47 19.63 9.07
N GLN A 296 -9.56 18.56 9.87
CA GLN A 296 -8.41 17.72 10.18
C GLN A 296 -7.90 16.99 8.93
N ARG A 297 -8.80 16.54 8.05
CA ARG A 297 -8.43 15.90 6.78
C ARG A 297 -7.80 16.87 5.79
N GLU A 298 -8.35 18.08 5.63
CA GLU A 298 -7.73 19.15 4.82
C GLU A 298 -6.34 19.52 5.37
N ARG A 299 -6.21 19.65 6.70
CA ARG A 299 -4.91 19.88 7.35
C ARG A 299 -3.90 18.78 7.04
N MET A 300 -4.29 17.51 7.15
CA MET A 300 -3.41 16.38 6.83
C MET A 300 -3.02 16.37 5.35
N TYR A 301 -3.97 16.62 4.44
CA TYR A 301 -3.71 16.74 3.01
C TYR A 301 -2.60 17.75 2.70
N HIS A 302 -2.71 18.97 3.25
CA HIS A 302 -1.70 20.01 3.03
C HIS A 302 -0.38 19.66 3.73
N PHE A 303 -0.44 19.16 4.97
CA PHE A 303 0.75 18.81 5.74
C PHE A 303 1.59 17.73 5.04
N VAL A 304 0.99 16.61 4.65
CA VAL A 304 1.72 15.50 4.02
C VAL A 304 2.40 15.96 2.73
N ARG A 305 1.72 16.78 1.92
CA ARG A 305 2.27 17.29 0.65
C ARG A 305 3.38 18.30 0.84
N ASP A 306 3.21 19.23 1.79
CA ASP A 306 4.26 20.17 2.16
C ASP A 306 5.50 19.42 2.66
N MET A 307 5.32 18.41 3.50
CA MET A 307 6.43 17.61 4.01
C MET A 307 7.17 16.80 2.94
N ARG A 308 6.47 16.30 1.90
CA ARG A 308 7.12 15.67 0.73
C ARG A 308 8.09 16.60 0.00
N SER A 309 7.89 17.92 0.08
CA SER A 309 8.80 18.90 -0.51
C SER A 309 10.03 19.21 0.36
N LYS A 310 10.01 18.82 1.64
CA LYS A 310 11.00 19.25 2.65
C LYS A 310 11.83 18.10 3.21
N LYS A 311 11.19 16.98 3.53
CA LYS A 311 11.75 15.90 4.36
C LYS A 311 12.13 14.68 3.50
N GLU A 312 13.23 14.04 3.84
CA GLU A 312 13.69 12.79 3.22
C GLU A 312 12.98 11.55 3.80
N LEU A 313 11.64 11.56 3.80
CA LEU A 313 10.79 10.46 4.22
C LEU A 313 9.71 10.24 3.17
N PHE A 314 9.63 9.02 2.62
CA PHE A 314 8.62 8.71 1.61
C PHE A 314 7.25 8.49 2.26
N THR A 315 6.39 9.50 2.23
CA THR A 315 5.05 9.43 2.82
C THR A 315 4.02 9.01 1.80
N MET A 316 3.08 8.16 2.21
CA MET A 316 1.91 7.73 1.43
C MET A 316 0.67 7.97 2.26
N ASP A 317 -0.29 8.74 1.76
CA ASP A 317 -1.57 9.00 2.41
C ASP A 317 -2.65 8.21 1.68
N PHE A 318 -3.08 7.10 2.31
CA PHE A 318 -3.91 6.10 1.67
C PHE A 318 -5.24 6.65 1.13
N GLN A 319 -5.77 7.73 1.71
CA GLN A 319 -7.05 8.31 1.29
C GLN A 319 -6.93 9.64 0.57
N ASN A 320 -5.90 10.45 0.85
CA ASN A 320 -5.72 11.75 0.20
C ASN A 320 -4.82 11.70 -1.05
N ASP A 321 -4.18 10.56 -1.34
CA ASP A 321 -3.38 10.37 -2.56
C ASP A 321 -4.16 9.77 -3.73
N GLY A 322 -5.49 9.66 -3.65
CA GLY A 322 -6.31 9.12 -4.74
C GLY A 322 -6.00 9.77 -6.10
N GLU A 323 -5.72 11.07 -6.14
CA GLU A 323 -5.36 11.76 -7.39
C GLU A 323 -3.99 11.39 -7.97
N PHE A 324 -3.08 10.80 -7.19
CA PHE A 324 -1.80 10.30 -7.69
C PHE A 324 -1.90 8.88 -8.27
N VAL A 325 -2.98 8.16 -7.99
CA VAL A 325 -3.19 6.75 -8.38
C VAL A 325 -4.48 6.55 -9.20
N GLY A 326 -5.14 7.64 -9.60
CA GLY A 326 -6.36 7.61 -10.41
C GLY A 326 -7.58 7.08 -9.66
N GLY A 327 -7.73 7.39 -8.37
CA GLY A 327 -8.88 7.01 -7.53
C GLY A 327 -8.66 5.74 -6.70
N CYS A 328 -9.71 4.94 -6.51
CA CYS A 328 -9.65 3.72 -5.72
C CYS A 328 -8.74 2.67 -6.36
N ILE A 329 -7.90 2.01 -5.56
CA ILE A 329 -6.95 0.98 -6.01
C ILE A 329 -7.34 -0.47 -5.59
N ALA A 330 -8.50 -0.61 -4.93
CA ALA A 330 -9.08 -1.88 -4.49
C ALA A 330 -9.57 -2.75 -5.65
N GLY A 331 -10.04 -3.97 -5.33
CA GLY A 331 -10.66 -4.89 -6.30
C GLY A 331 -9.65 -5.42 -7.32
N GLY A 332 -8.40 -5.62 -6.87
CA GLY A 332 -7.30 -6.09 -7.69
C GLY A 332 -6.66 -5.01 -8.58
N ARG A 333 -7.17 -3.75 -8.60
CA ARG A 333 -6.64 -2.73 -9.52
C ARG A 333 -5.16 -2.46 -9.26
N ARG A 334 -4.79 -2.23 -7.99
CA ARG A 334 -3.38 -2.29 -7.54
C ARG A 334 -3.18 -3.23 -6.36
N TYR A 335 -4.23 -3.55 -5.61
CA TYR A 335 -4.15 -4.59 -4.60
C TYR A 335 -5.47 -5.31 -4.36
N LEU A 336 -5.37 -6.44 -3.66
CA LEU A 336 -6.48 -7.15 -3.04
C LEU A 336 -6.08 -7.64 -1.65
N HIS A 337 -7.05 -8.06 -0.86
CA HIS A 337 -6.86 -8.62 0.48
C HIS A 337 -7.32 -10.09 0.51
N ILE A 338 -6.60 -10.96 1.22
CA ILE A 338 -7.06 -12.30 1.59
C ILE A 338 -6.95 -12.43 3.09
N ASN A 339 -8.09 -12.60 3.76
CA ASN A 339 -8.14 -12.66 5.21
C ASN A 339 -7.64 -14.02 5.74
N ALA A 340 -7.55 -14.16 7.07
CA ALA A 340 -7.03 -15.37 7.71
C ALA A 340 -7.95 -16.62 7.56
N ALA A 341 -9.19 -16.43 7.08
CA ALA A 341 -10.13 -17.50 6.74
C ALA A 341 -10.02 -17.94 5.26
N GLY A 342 -9.26 -17.20 4.44
CA GLY A 342 -9.13 -17.41 3.01
C GLY A 342 -10.11 -16.62 2.14
N ASP A 343 -10.99 -15.78 2.71
CA ASP A 343 -11.90 -14.99 1.89
C ASP A 343 -11.13 -13.93 1.10
N VAL A 344 -11.45 -13.79 -0.18
CA VAL A 344 -10.77 -12.84 -1.07
C VAL A 344 -11.59 -11.56 -1.13
N GLU A 345 -11.03 -10.47 -0.62
CA GLU A 345 -11.69 -9.20 -0.41
C GLU A 345 -11.09 -8.10 -1.30
N PRO A 346 -11.89 -7.14 -1.80
CA PRO A 346 -11.38 -6.07 -2.65
C PRO A 346 -10.37 -5.15 -1.95
N CYS A 347 -10.50 -4.98 -0.64
CA CYS A 347 -9.78 -3.99 0.16
C CYS A 347 -9.71 -4.48 1.61
N VAL A 348 -8.63 -4.15 2.30
CA VAL A 348 -8.41 -4.51 3.72
C VAL A 348 -9.47 -3.92 4.67
N PHE A 349 -10.23 -2.92 4.21
CA PHE A 349 -11.32 -2.27 4.95
C PHE A 349 -12.71 -2.71 4.45
N ILE A 350 -12.79 -3.68 3.53
CA ILE A 350 -14.04 -4.11 2.90
C ILE A 350 -14.20 -5.61 3.15
N HIS A 351 -14.73 -5.92 4.33
CA HIS A 351 -14.92 -7.28 4.84
C HIS A 351 -16.14 -7.96 4.21
N TYR A 352 -16.14 -8.03 2.87
CA TYR A 352 -17.18 -8.68 2.08
C TYR A 352 -16.54 -9.47 0.95
N SER A 353 -16.97 -10.72 0.79
CA SER A 353 -16.49 -11.59 -0.27
C SER A 353 -17.59 -12.49 -0.82
N ASN A 354 -17.37 -13.00 -2.02
CA ASN A 354 -18.21 -14.01 -2.65
C ASN A 354 -17.41 -15.26 -3.07
N VAL A 355 -16.11 -15.34 -2.71
CA VAL A 355 -15.21 -16.47 -3.02
C VAL A 355 -14.16 -16.64 -1.93
N ASN A 356 -13.71 -17.88 -1.74
CA ASN A 356 -12.63 -18.23 -0.82
C ASN A 356 -11.47 -18.88 -1.60
N ILE A 357 -10.22 -18.50 -1.28
CA ILE A 357 -9.01 -18.93 -1.99
C ILE A 357 -8.75 -20.44 -1.89
N HIS A 358 -9.36 -21.14 -0.92
CA HIS A 358 -9.28 -22.60 -0.84
C HIS A 358 -10.12 -23.29 -1.92
N ASP A 359 -11.14 -22.61 -2.46
CA ASP A 359 -12.09 -23.18 -3.43
C ASP A 359 -11.80 -22.76 -4.87
N VAL A 360 -11.09 -21.65 -5.06
CA VAL A 360 -10.81 -21.07 -6.38
C VAL A 360 -9.35 -20.66 -6.52
N THR A 361 -8.86 -20.62 -7.76
CA THR A 361 -7.56 -20.00 -8.05
C THR A 361 -7.59 -18.48 -7.86
N LEU A 362 -6.43 -17.87 -7.68
CA LEU A 362 -6.29 -16.42 -7.57
C LEU A 362 -6.86 -15.68 -8.78
N LEU A 363 -6.68 -16.22 -9.99
CA LEU A 363 -7.22 -15.65 -11.22
C LEU A 363 -8.75 -15.75 -11.26
N GLU A 364 -9.34 -16.85 -10.80
CA GLU A 364 -10.79 -16.99 -10.66
C GLU A 364 -11.35 -16.02 -9.63
N ALA A 365 -10.63 -15.80 -8.51
CA ALA A 365 -11.01 -14.82 -7.51
C ALA A 365 -11.00 -13.38 -8.07
N LEU A 366 -9.99 -13.02 -8.87
CA LEU A 366 -9.91 -11.73 -9.58
C LEU A 366 -11.01 -11.53 -10.63
N LYS A 367 -11.64 -12.61 -11.07
CA LYS A 367 -12.78 -12.62 -11.99
C LYS A 367 -14.12 -12.85 -11.30
N SER A 368 -14.10 -12.94 -9.97
CA SER A 368 -15.31 -13.16 -9.19
C SER A 368 -16.28 -11.98 -9.34
N PRO A 369 -17.60 -12.22 -9.19
CA PRO A 369 -18.61 -11.18 -9.26
C PRO A 369 -18.26 -9.86 -8.55
N LEU A 370 -17.79 -9.89 -7.29
CA LEU A 370 -17.46 -8.65 -6.58
C LEU A 370 -16.26 -7.93 -7.21
N PHE A 371 -15.21 -8.65 -7.58
CA PHE A 371 -14.02 -8.06 -8.22
C PHE A 371 -14.33 -7.47 -9.59
N MET A 372 -15.18 -8.14 -10.39
CA MET A 372 -15.62 -7.60 -11.67
C MET A 372 -16.50 -6.36 -11.49
N LYS A 373 -17.31 -6.29 -10.43
CA LYS A 373 -18.04 -5.07 -10.09
C LYS A 373 -17.09 -3.91 -9.76
N TYR A 374 -15.97 -4.15 -9.08
CA TYR A 374 -14.92 -3.13 -8.93
C TYR A 374 -14.27 -2.75 -10.27
N TYR A 375 -13.95 -3.74 -11.11
CA TYR A 375 -13.36 -3.52 -12.43
C TYR A 375 -14.24 -2.61 -13.32
N GLU A 376 -15.55 -2.83 -13.29
CA GLU A 376 -16.55 -2.14 -14.11
C GLU A 376 -16.91 -0.74 -13.62
N ASN A 377 -16.89 -0.51 -12.29
CA ASN A 377 -17.45 0.70 -11.68
C ASN A 377 -16.39 1.67 -11.14
N GLN A 378 -15.10 1.34 -11.26
CA GLN A 378 -14.03 2.30 -11.02
C GLN A 378 -13.87 3.26 -12.22
N PRO A 379 -13.44 4.52 -12.00
CA PRO A 379 -13.36 5.18 -10.70
C PRO A 379 -14.75 5.47 -10.11
N PHE A 380 -14.89 5.44 -8.79
CA PHE A 380 -16.18 5.68 -8.12
C PHE A 380 -16.57 7.15 -7.98
N ASN A 381 -15.64 8.08 -8.27
CA ASN A 381 -15.85 9.52 -8.22
C ASN A 381 -14.82 10.24 -9.10
N ASP A 382 -15.26 11.26 -9.83
CA ASP A 382 -14.39 12.06 -10.69
C ASP A 382 -13.45 12.98 -9.89
N ASN A 383 -13.83 13.33 -8.66
CA ASN A 383 -12.95 13.98 -7.70
C ASN A 383 -12.24 12.89 -6.89
N HIS A 384 -10.97 12.66 -7.21
CA HIS A 384 -10.17 11.60 -6.58
C HIS A 384 -9.73 11.91 -5.14
N LEU A 385 -10.16 13.03 -4.54
CA LEU A 385 -10.16 13.22 -3.08
C LEU A 385 -11.38 12.56 -2.40
N ARG A 386 -12.26 11.94 -3.19
CA ARG A 386 -13.40 11.12 -2.77
C ARG A 386 -13.36 9.70 -3.38
N PRO A 387 -12.25 8.96 -3.29
CA PRO A 387 -12.08 7.75 -4.10
C PRO A 387 -12.83 6.52 -3.55
N CYS A 388 -13.14 6.46 -2.26
CA CYS A 388 -13.54 5.20 -1.62
C CYS A 388 -15.03 4.87 -1.86
N PRO A 389 -15.37 3.64 -2.29
CA PRO A 389 -16.77 3.20 -2.46
C PRO A 389 -17.52 2.95 -1.15
N MET A 390 -16.82 3.01 -0.03
CA MET A 390 -17.39 2.82 1.32
C MET A 390 -17.47 4.14 2.09
N LEU A 391 -16.43 4.97 1.99
CA LEU A 391 -16.28 6.16 2.82
C LEU A 391 -16.90 7.40 2.18
N GLU A 392 -16.42 7.83 1.01
CA GLU A 392 -16.94 9.04 0.35
C GLU A 392 -18.09 8.79 -0.61
N ASN A 393 -18.23 7.55 -1.11
CA ASN A 393 -19.34 7.15 -1.98
C ASN A 393 -20.17 6.05 -1.30
N PRO A 394 -20.77 6.31 -0.11
CA PRO A 394 -21.20 5.29 0.84
C PRO A 394 -22.40 4.44 0.38
N TYR A 395 -22.96 4.73 -0.80
CA TYR A 395 -24.01 3.92 -1.43
C TYR A 395 -23.46 2.86 -2.38
N GLU A 396 -22.22 3.02 -2.87
CA GLU A 396 -21.63 2.11 -3.85
C GLU A 396 -21.39 0.73 -3.25
N LEU A 397 -20.75 0.63 -2.08
CA LEU A 397 -20.43 -0.66 -1.48
C LEU A 397 -21.67 -1.57 -1.33
N GLY A 398 -22.76 -1.06 -0.77
CA GLY A 398 -23.99 -1.83 -0.58
C GLY A 398 -24.58 -2.33 -1.90
N ARG A 399 -24.53 -1.51 -2.96
CA ARG A 399 -24.94 -1.89 -4.31
C ARG A 399 -24.06 -2.99 -4.88
N LEU A 400 -22.73 -2.83 -4.83
CA LEU A 400 -21.77 -3.81 -5.36
C LEU A 400 -21.90 -5.16 -4.63
N VAL A 401 -22.05 -5.16 -3.30
CA VAL A 401 -22.26 -6.37 -2.49
C VAL A 401 -23.56 -7.08 -2.90
N ALA A 402 -24.67 -6.34 -3.02
CA ALA A 402 -25.96 -6.91 -3.42
C ALA A 402 -25.92 -7.50 -4.85
N GLU A 403 -25.34 -6.78 -5.82
CA GLU A 403 -25.25 -7.23 -7.22
C GLU A 403 -24.31 -8.41 -7.43
N SER A 404 -23.28 -8.56 -6.59
CA SER A 404 -22.30 -9.64 -6.68
C SER A 404 -22.69 -10.91 -5.91
N GLY A 405 -23.66 -10.81 -4.99
CA GLY A 405 -23.98 -11.88 -4.06
C GLY A 405 -22.92 -12.08 -2.96
N ALA A 406 -22.07 -11.08 -2.72
CA ALA A 406 -21.10 -11.10 -1.63
C ALA A 406 -21.79 -11.06 -0.27
N HIS A 407 -21.10 -11.58 0.74
CA HIS A 407 -21.54 -11.62 2.13
C HIS A 407 -20.43 -11.12 3.05
N GLY A 408 -20.79 -10.73 4.28
CA GLY A 408 -19.81 -10.30 5.28
C GLY A 408 -18.86 -11.43 5.67
N THR A 409 -17.57 -11.12 5.75
CA THR A 409 -16.49 -12.06 6.11
C THR A 409 -16.11 -11.98 7.60
N ASP A 410 -16.64 -10.99 8.31
CA ASP A 410 -16.61 -10.96 9.77
C ASP A 410 -17.62 -11.97 10.34
N LEU A 411 -17.10 -12.99 11.01
CA LEU A 411 -17.88 -14.07 11.63
C LEU A 411 -18.19 -13.82 13.11
N VAL A 412 -17.57 -12.81 13.74
CA VAL A 412 -17.69 -12.55 15.17
C VAL A 412 -18.70 -11.44 15.45
N GLU A 413 -18.58 -10.30 14.78
CA GLU A 413 -19.48 -9.16 14.92
C GLU A 413 -20.01 -8.72 13.53
N PRO A 414 -20.90 -9.51 12.90
CA PRO A 414 -21.32 -9.27 11.53
C PRO A 414 -21.85 -7.85 11.31
N GLU A 415 -21.25 -7.16 10.34
CA GLU A 415 -21.66 -5.84 9.91
C GLU A 415 -22.27 -5.92 8.51
N THR A 416 -23.46 -5.36 8.32
CA THR A 416 -24.05 -5.24 6.98
C THR A 416 -23.51 -3.98 6.28
N PRO A 417 -23.54 -3.92 4.93
CA PRO A 417 -23.14 -2.70 4.22
C PRO A 417 -23.98 -1.48 4.61
N GLU A 418 -25.23 -1.72 5.04
CA GLU A 418 -26.13 -0.67 5.52
C GLU A 418 -25.71 -0.13 6.90
N ASP A 419 -25.26 -0.99 7.82
CA ASP A 419 -24.75 -0.56 9.12
C ASP A 419 -23.48 0.28 8.97
N LEU A 420 -22.57 -0.16 8.08
CA LEU A 420 -21.38 0.58 7.72
C LEU A 420 -21.71 1.94 7.08
N ARG A 421 -22.67 1.97 6.14
CA ARG A 421 -23.15 3.20 5.51
C ARG A 421 -23.67 4.21 6.54
N ARG A 422 -24.39 3.76 7.57
CA ARG A 422 -24.88 4.65 8.64
C ARG A 422 -23.75 5.35 9.38
N LYS A 423 -22.58 4.71 9.51
CA LYS A 423 -21.39 5.31 10.13
C LYS A 423 -20.67 6.30 9.21
N THR A 424 -20.71 6.11 7.89
CA THR A 424 -19.91 6.91 6.94
C THR A 424 -20.68 8.05 6.26
N VAL A 425 -22.01 7.96 6.12
CA VAL A 425 -22.81 8.91 5.32
C VAL A 425 -22.68 10.37 5.78
N ALA A 426 -22.65 10.62 7.09
CA ALA A 426 -22.50 11.98 7.63
C ALA A 426 -21.10 12.54 7.35
N GLY A 427 -20.06 11.72 7.49
CA GLY A 427 -18.68 12.09 7.17
C GLY A 427 -18.49 12.37 5.68
N ALA A 428 -19.09 11.54 4.82
CA ALA A 428 -19.07 11.73 3.36
C ALA A 428 -19.68 13.08 2.96
N ALA A 429 -20.88 13.38 3.47
CA ALA A 429 -21.59 14.63 3.20
C ALA A 429 -20.81 15.86 3.71
N ALA A 430 -20.14 15.74 4.85
CA ALA A 430 -19.32 16.82 5.42
C ALA A 430 -18.01 17.04 4.65
N TRP A 431 -17.37 15.98 4.15
CA TRP A 431 -16.13 16.09 3.38
C TRP A 431 -16.36 16.58 1.95
N ALA A 432 -17.48 16.22 1.32
CA ALA A 432 -17.77 16.54 -0.07
C ALA A 432 -17.52 18.01 -0.48
N PRO A 433 -18.01 19.04 0.24
CA PRO A 433 -17.76 20.44 -0.11
C PRO A 433 -16.30 20.87 0.08
N VAL A 434 -15.58 20.29 1.06
CA VAL A 434 -14.15 20.59 1.28
C VAL A 434 -13.30 19.99 0.16
N ALA A 435 -13.57 18.74 -0.22
CA ALA A 435 -12.94 18.10 -1.37
C ALA A 435 -13.20 18.89 -2.67
N GLU A 436 -14.41 19.41 -2.85
CA GLU A 436 -14.77 20.20 -4.03
C GLU A 436 -14.01 21.54 -4.07
N LYS A 437 -13.90 22.22 -2.93
CA LYS A 437 -13.11 23.44 -2.78
C LYS A 437 -11.64 23.18 -3.14
N ILE A 438 -11.01 22.15 -2.56
CA ILE A 438 -9.59 21.83 -2.83
C ILE A 438 -9.38 21.44 -4.29
N TRP A 439 -10.30 20.64 -4.86
CA TRP A 439 -10.19 20.14 -6.23
C TRP A 439 -10.14 21.27 -7.25
N ASN A 440 -10.98 22.30 -7.04
CA ASN A 440 -11.13 23.45 -7.93
C ASN A 440 -10.31 24.69 -7.50
N ASP A 441 -9.45 24.58 -6.47
CA ASP A 441 -8.59 25.70 -6.07
C ASP A 441 -7.46 25.90 -7.08
N GLU A 442 -7.49 27.00 -7.82
CA GLU A 442 -6.47 27.36 -8.82
C GLU A 442 -5.06 27.53 -8.22
N ASN A 443 -4.98 27.74 -6.90
CA ASN A 443 -3.70 27.86 -6.19
C ASN A 443 -3.14 26.51 -5.72
N ASP A 444 -3.92 25.43 -5.82
CA ASP A 444 -3.44 24.10 -5.46
C ASP A 444 -2.40 23.63 -6.51
N PRO A 445 -1.22 23.13 -6.10
CA PRO A 445 -0.18 22.67 -7.03
C PRO A 445 -0.62 21.58 -8.02
N MET A 446 -1.72 20.89 -7.74
CA MET A 446 -2.28 19.85 -8.59
C MET A 446 -3.37 20.35 -9.55
N TYR A 447 -3.83 21.60 -9.43
CA TYR A 447 -4.95 22.12 -10.22
C TYR A 447 -4.78 21.93 -11.73
N THR A 448 -3.65 22.38 -12.29
CA THR A 448 -3.37 22.22 -13.73
C THR A 448 -3.37 20.75 -14.17
N LYS A 449 -2.86 19.84 -13.34
CA LYS A 449 -2.85 18.41 -13.66
C LYS A 449 -4.25 17.81 -13.66
N ARG A 450 -5.15 18.30 -12.80
CA ARG A 450 -6.57 17.89 -12.80
C ARG A 450 -7.28 18.33 -14.08
N LEU A 451 -6.89 19.47 -14.67
CA LEU A 451 -7.43 19.97 -15.94
C LEU A 451 -6.92 19.18 -17.16
N GLU A 452 -5.71 18.63 -17.10
CA GLU A 452 -5.11 17.79 -18.15
C GLU A 452 -5.82 16.42 -18.29
N GLY A 453 -6.81 16.14 -17.43
CA GLY A 453 -7.73 15.00 -17.50
C GLY A 453 -7.53 14.02 -16.34
N MET A 454 -8.54 13.17 -16.07
CA MET A 454 -8.53 12.15 -15.00
C MET A 454 -7.48 11.03 -15.20
N GLN A 455 -6.58 11.16 -16.16
CA GLN A 455 -5.62 10.11 -16.53
C GLN A 455 -4.46 9.97 -15.54
N GLN A 456 -4.32 10.92 -14.61
CA GLN A 456 -3.22 10.91 -13.66
C GLN A 456 -3.24 9.65 -12.77
N GLY A 457 -2.10 8.95 -12.74
CA GLY A 457 -1.93 7.73 -11.93
C GLY A 457 -2.59 6.48 -12.51
N MET A 458 -3.21 6.58 -13.69
CA MET A 458 -3.79 5.46 -14.41
C MET A 458 -2.73 4.80 -15.31
N ALA A 459 -2.78 3.47 -15.42
CA ALA A 459 -2.00 2.74 -16.43
C ALA A 459 -2.70 2.82 -17.80
N GLU A 460 -1.99 2.49 -18.88
CA GLU A 460 -2.58 2.43 -20.23
C GLU A 460 -3.78 1.47 -20.26
N THR A 461 -3.66 0.30 -19.63
CA THR A 461 -4.77 -0.66 -19.50
C THR A 461 -5.95 -0.15 -18.66
N ASP A 462 -5.73 0.78 -17.72
CA ASP A 462 -6.84 1.47 -17.01
C ASP A 462 -7.57 2.39 -17.98
N LEU A 463 -6.83 3.18 -18.77
CA LEU A 463 -7.40 4.13 -19.72
C LEU A 463 -8.21 3.44 -20.82
N GLU A 464 -7.64 2.42 -21.46
CA GLU A 464 -8.32 1.63 -22.49
C GLU A 464 -9.58 0.92 -21.95
N LYS A 465 -9.51 0.42 -20.70
CA LYS A 465 -10.66 -0.18 -20.02
C LYS A 465 -11.77 0.85 -19.82
N PHE A 466 -11.45 2.02 -19.27
CA PHE A 466 -12.42 3.06 -18.98
C PHE A 466 -13.02 3.66 -20.26
N GLU A 467 -12.24 3.78 -21.33
CA GLU A 467 -12.74 4.15 -22.65
C GLU A 467 -13.73 3.09 -23.17
N ARG A 468 -13.37 1.80 -23.11
CA ARG A 468 -14.25 0.69 -23.53
C ARG A 468 -15.56 0.63 -22.73
N LEU A 469 -15.51 0.97 -21.45
CA LEU A 469 -16.68 1.00 -20.55
C LEU A 469 -17.50 2.31 -20.67
N GLY A 470 -17.04 3.29 -21.46
CA GLY A 470 -17.74 4.56 -21.66
C GLY A 470 -17.61 5.54 -20.50
N HIS A 471 -16.64 5.35 -19.59
CA HIS A 471 -16.37 6.26 -18.47
C HIS A 471 -15.72 7.57 -18.92
N PHE A 472 -15.09 7.59 -20.10
CA PHE A 472 -14.58 8.79 -20.75
C PHE A 472 -15.46 9.21 -21.93
N GLY A 473 -16.75 9.50 -21.65
CA GLY A 473 -17.66 10.07 -22.64
C GLY A 473 -17.45 11.59 -22.84
N ASP A 474 -17.16 12.00 -24.07
CA ASP A 474 -17.29 13.37 -24.63
C ASP A 474 -16.39 14.53 -24.12
N CYS A 475 -15.20 14.27 -23.57
CA CYS A 475 -14.22 15.36 -23.34
C CYS A 475 -13.51 15.89 -24.62
N GLN A 476 -13.91 15.47 -25.83
CA GLN A 476 -13.30 15.93 -27.09
C GLN A 476 -14.21 16.72 -28.04
N ASN A 477 -15.47 17.02 -27.67
CA ASN A 477 -16.41 17.68 -28.59
C ASN A 477 -16.85 19.11 -28.22
N GLU A 478 -16.17 19.77 -27.27
CA GLU A 478 -16.33 21.22 -27.06
C GLU A 478 -14.96 21.89 -26.94
N LYS A 479 -14.37 22.23 -28.10
CA LYS A 479 -13.32 23.24 -28.23
C LYS A 479 -13.84 24.41 -29.04
#